data_AF-A0A6B3ES81-F1
#
_entry.id   AF-A0A6B3ES81-F1
#
_cell.length_a   1.000
_cell.length_b   1.000
_cell.length_c   1.000
_cell.angle_alpha   90.00
_cell.angle_beta   90.00
_cell.angle_gamma   90.00
#
_symmetry.space_group_name_H-M   'P 1'
#
loop_
_entity.id
_entity.type
_entity.pdbx_description
1 polymer ?
#
loop_
_entity_poly.entity_id
_entity_poly.type
_entity_poly.pdbx_seq_one_letter_code
_entity_poly.pdbx_strand_id
1 'polypeptide(L)' 'KLRPYVTDTSLVLNKALDEDKVVLMEGGQGTLLDVDHGTYPFVTSSNPTAGGACTGSGIGPTKISRVIG' A
#
# COMPACT_ATOMS: atom_id res chain seq x y z
N LYS A 1 -3.38 -17.35 -18.16
CA LYS A 1 -4.45 -17.30 -17.14
C LYS A 1 -4.62 -15.92 -16.50
N LEU A 2 -3.54 -15.17 -16.21
CA LEU A 2 -3.63 -13.86 -15.53
C LEU A 2 -4.11 -12.67 -16.39
N ARG A 3 -3.96 -12.75 -17.73
CA ARG A 3 -4.22 -11.65 -18.67
C ARG A 3 -5.53 -10.86 -18.43
N PRO A 4 -6.68 -11.48 -18.08
CA PRO A 4 -7.92 -10.74 -17.84
C PRO A 4 -7.92 -9.82 -16.61
N TYR A 5 -6.98 -10.01 -15.67
CA TYR A 5 -6.89 -9.25 -14.41
C TYR A 5 -5.79 -8.19 -14.42
N VAL A 6 -4.90 -8.22 -15.42
CA VAL A 6 -3.81 -7.26 -15.55
C VAL A 6 -4.40 -5.92 -15.96
N THR A 7 -4.12 -4.88 -15.17
CA THR A 7 -4.52 -3.51 -15.44
C THR A 7 -3.49 -2.54 -14.84
N ASP A 8 -3.55 -1.27 -15.23
CA ASP A 8 -2.81 -0.22 -14.56
C ASP A 8 -3.50 0.12 -13.23
N THR A 9 -3.07 -0.57 -12.17
CA THR A 9 -3.65 -0.43 -10.83
C THR A 9 -3.44 0.97 -10.27
N SER A 10 -2.29 1.60 -10.56
CA SER A 10 -1.99 2.96 -10.09
C SER A 10 -2.97 3.98 -10.68
N LEU A 11 -3.29 3.85 -11.97
CA LEU A 11 -4.28 4.69 -12.65
C LEU A 11 -5.70 4.44 -12.14
N VAL A 12 -6.07 3.16 -11.96
CA VAL A 12 -7.39 2.79 -11.42
C VAL A 12 -7.60 3.39 -10.03
N LEU A 13 -6.62 3.26 -9.14
CA LEU A 13 -6.71 3.78 -7.78
C LEU A 13 -6.74 5.30 -7.75
N ASN A 14 -5.87 5.98 -8.49
CA ASN A 14 -5.85 7.44 -8.51
C ASN A 14 -7.14 8.03 -9.09
N LYS A 15 -7.69 7.45 -10.17
CA LYS A 15 -9.00 7.86 -10.69
C LYS A 15 -10.12 7.67 -9.67
N ALA A 16 -10.12 6.56 -8.94
CA ALA A 16 -11.11 6.32 -7.90
C ALA A 16 -11.03 7.39 -6.80
N LEU A 17 -9.82 7.74 -6.37
CA LEU A 17 -9.60 8.82 -5.39
C LEU A 17 -10.02 10.20 -5.94
N ASP A 18 -9.72 10.49 -7.20
CA ASP A 18 -10.10 11.75 -7.85
C ASP A 18 -11.63 11.85 -8.09
N GLU A 19 -12.34 10.72 -8.08
CA GLU A 19 -13.81 10.60 -8.10
C GLU A 19 -14.42 10.53 -6.69
N ASP A 20 -13.67 10.91 -5.65
CA ASP A 20 -14.08 10.88 -4.23
C ASP A 20 -14.53 9.49 -3.72
N LYS A 21 -14.10 8.41 -4.37
CA LYS A 21 -14.38 7.05 -3.89
C LYS A 21 -13.50 6.72 -2.70
N VAL A 22 -14.07 5.91 -1.81
CA VAL A 22 -13.33 5.36 -0.67
C VAL A 22 -12.48 4.18 -1.11
N VAL A 23 -11.17 4.27 -0.87
CA VAL A 23 -10.21 3.19 -1.08
C VAL A 23 -9.66 2.78 0.28
N LEU A 24 -9.78 1.50 0.64
CA LEU A 24 -9.21 0.93 1.85
C LEU A 24 -7.93 0.17 1.49
N MET A 25 -6.81 0.58 2.08
CA MET A 25 -5.53 -0.10 1.94
C MET A 25 -5.36 -1.10 3.09
N GLU A 26 -5.34 -2.39 2.77
CA GLU A 26 -5.12 -3.46 3.75
C GLU A 26 -3.62 -3.69 3.98
N GLY A 27 -3.17 -3.66 5.23
CA GLY A 27 -1.79 -3.98 5.59
C GLY A 27 -1.53 -5.49 5.55
N GLY A 28 -0.40 -5.91 4.97
CA GLY A 28 -0.06 -7.34 4.87
C GLY A 28 0.47 -7.97 6.16
N GLN A 29 1.19 -7.20 6.98
CA GLN A 29 1.82 -7.61 8.24
C GLN A 29 1.88 -6.40 9.20
N GLY A 30 2.53 -6.56 10.36
CA GLY A 30 2.78 -5.46 11.30
C GLY A 30 4.15 -4.80 11.12
N THR A 31 4.26 -3.54 11.55
CA THR A 31 5.49 -2.70 11.43
C THR A 31 6.75 -3.34 12.01
N LEU A 32 6.65 -4.16 13.06
CA LEU A 32 7.82 -4.83 13.64
C LEU A 32 8.41 -5.95 12.76
N LEU A 33 7.71 -6.32 11.68
CA LEU A 33 8.23 -7.20 10.63
C LEU A 33 8.74 -6.43 9.41
N ASP A 34 8.78 -5.10 9.44
CA ASP A 34 9.30 -4.28 8.34
C ASP A 34 10.79 -4.51 8.09
N VAL A 35 11.19 -4.52 6.82
CA VAL A 35 12.59 -4.77 6.44
C VAL A 35 13.56 -3.71 6.97
N ASP A 36 13.11 -2.47 7.11
CA ASP A 36 13.92 -1.33 7.57
C ASP A 36 13.68 -1.01 9.05
N HIS A 37 12.44 -1.17 9.53
CA HIS A 37 12.01 -0.73 10.87
C HIS A 37 11.74 -1.87 11.85
N GLY A 38 11.80 -3.12 11.40
CA GLY A 38 11.57 -4.30 12.21
C GLY A 38 12.81 -4.84 12.90
N THR A 39 12.67 -6.01 13.52
CA THR A 39 13.78 -6.70 14.21
C THR A 39 14.67 -7.46 13.24
N TYR A 40 15.36 -6.74 12.35
CA TYR A 40 16.25 -7.34 11.35
C TYR A 40 17.30 -8.25 12.02
N PRO A 41 17.58 -9.47 11.49
CA PRO A 41 17.12 -10.03 10.21
C PRO A 41 15.80 -10.84 10.28
N PHE A 42 15.10 -10.87 11.41
CA PHE A 42 13.87 -11.66 11.61
C PHE A 42 12.62 -10.87 11.18
N VAL A 43 12.60 -10.46 9.91
CA VAL A 43 11.60 -9.55 9.32
C VAL A 43 11.09 -10.10 7.99
N THR A 44 10.02 -9.51 7.43
CA THR A 44 9.67 -9.73 6.01
C THR A 44 10.64 -8.94 5.12
N SER A 45 10.62 -9.25 3.81
CA SER A 45 11.42 -8.53 2.80
C SER A 45 10.73 -7.27 2.26
N SER A 46 9.55 -6.93 2.78
CA SER A 46 8.73 -5.80 2.36
C SER A 46 8.53 -4.77 3.48
N ASN A 47 7.78 -3.71 3.17
CA ASN A 47 7.48 -2.64 4.10
C ASN A 47 5.99 -2.64 4.53
N PRO A 48 5.60 -3.35 5.60
CA PRO A 48 4.26 -3.33 6.19
C PRO A 48 4.00 -2.08 7.05
N THR A 49 4.58 -0.94 6.66
CA THR A 49 4.28 0.38 7.22
C THR A 49 3.22 1.10 6.38
N ALA A 50 2.60 2.15 6.93
CA ALA A 50 1.70 3.00 6.15
C ALA A 50 2.40 3.63 4.92
N GLY A 51 3.71 3.87 4.99
CA GLY A 51 4.50 4.32 3.84
C GLY A 51 4.56 3.30 2.71
N GLY A 52 4.61 2.00 3.03
CA GLY A 52 4.58 0.92 2.05
C GLY A 52 3.28 0.89 1.23
N ALA A 53 2.16 1.37 1.78
CA ALA A 53 0.92 1.53 1.02
C ALA A 53 1.10 2.52 -0.14
N CYS A 54 1.89 3.59 0.04
CA CYS A 54 2.13 4.57 -1.02
C CYS A 54 2.99 3.97 -2.14
N THR A 55 4.13 3.38 -1.78
CA THR A 55 5.08 2.81 -2.76
C THR A 55 4.51 1.59 -3.48
N GLY A 56 3.69 0.77 -2.81
CA GLY A 56 3.07 -0.42 -3.38
C GLY A 56 1.85 -0.16 -4.28
N SER A 57 1.20 1.01 -4.17
CA SER A 57 -0.03 1.33 -4.90
C SER A 57 0.10 2.48 -5.90
N GLY A 58 1.17 3.28 -5.83
CA GLY A 58 1.31 4.49 -6.62
C GLY A 58 0.41 5.65 -6.17
N ILE A 59 -0.08 5.60 -4.92
CA ILE A 59 -0.82 6.70 -4.29
C ILE A 59 0.20 7.64 -3.60
N GLY A 60 0.14 8.93 -3.90
CA GLY A 60 0.98 9.92 -3.24
C GLY A 60 0.63 10.06 -1.75
N PRO A 61 1.61 10.32 -0.87
CA PRO A 61 1.38 10.36 0.58
C PRO A 61 0.37 11.43 1.02
N THR A 62 0.25 12.52 0.26
CA THR A 62 -0.74 13.59 0.51
C THR A 62 -2.18 13.19 0.23
N LYS A 63 -2.42 12.08 -0.47
CA LYS A 63 -3.77 11.52 -0.73
C LYS A 63 -4.22 10.54 0.35
N ILE A 64 -3.37 10.18 1.32
CA ILE A 64 -3.75 9.34 2.46
C ILE A 64 -4.47 10.21 3.50
N SER A 65 -5.76 9.97 3.70
CA SER A 65 -6.60 10.78 4.60
C SER A 65 -6.66 10.26 6.04
N ARG A 66 -6.38 8.96 6.25
CA ARG A 66 -6.43 8.33 7.58
C ARG A 66 -5.54 7.09 7.65
N VAL A 67 -4.88 6.90 8.79
CA VAL A 67 -4.13 5.68 9.13
C VAL A 67 -4.67 5.13 10.44
N ILE A 68 -4.87 3.81 10.52
CA ILE A 68 -5.30 3.06 11.71
C ILE A 68 -4.27 1.96 11.92
N GLY A 69 -3.66 1.92 13.11
CA GLY A 69 -2.62 0.96 13.50
C GLY A 69 -3.02 0.13 14.70
#